data_AF-A0A2V1BHM9-F1
#
_entry.id   AF-A0A2V1BHM9-F1
#
_cell.length_a   1.000
_cell.length_b   1.000
_cell.length_c   1.000
_cell.angle_alpha   90.00
_cell.angle_beta   90.00
_cell.angle_gamma   90.00
#
_symmetry.space_group_name_H-M   'P 1'
#
loop_
_entity.id
_entity.type
_entity.pdbx_description
1 polymer ?
#
loop_
_entity_poly.entity_id
_entity_poly.type
_entity_poly.pdbx_seq_one_letter_code
_entity_poly.pdbx_strand_id
1 'polypeptide(L)'
;AVDYMTQQFQGALNLKSIYKGTPRKELDDAWDALSPGSILPGPTLSISEEELHLIGKNSTANATVRIPDEFGGGYFATLEVFHNLHCLNLVRMATYMEHYENEHAFGDHWLRSHVDHCIDMIRQRLTCTADIGLVTAVWVDGYSEPYPDFSTRHQCRNFDKIRYWALDRAL
;
A
#
# COMPACT_ATOMS: atom_id res chain seq x y z
N ALA A 1 -7.23 -18.35 -4.28
CA ALA A 1 -7.40 -16.89 -4.27
C ALA A 1 -6.47 -16.17 -5.25
N VAL A 2 -5.32 -16.76 -5.62
CA VAL A 2 -4.41 -16.16 -6.60
C VAL A 2 -4.69 -16.75 -7.98
N ASP A 3 -5.27 -15.93 -8.86
CA ASP A 3 -5.45 -16.21 -10.29
C ASP A 3 -4.84 -15.06 -11.11
N TYR A 4 -4.31 -15.37 -12.29
CA TYR A 4 -3.66 -14.37 -13.15
C TYR A 4 -4.59 -13.87 -14.25
N MET A 5 -4.61 -12.56 -14.44
CA MET A 5 -5.30 -11.91 -15.55
C MET A 5 -4.35 -11.00 -16.33
N THR A 6 -4.57 -10.90 -17.64
CA THR A 6 -3.87 -9.93 -18.49
C THR A 6 -4.72 -8.67 -18.58
N GLN A 7 -4.13 -7.53 -18.23
CA GLN A 7 -4.77 -6.22 -18.41
C GLN A 7 -3.80 -5.23 -19.05
N GLN A 8 -4.30 -4.36 -19.90
CA GLN A 8 -3.55 -3.23 -20.41
C GLN A 8 -3.73 -2.04 -19.48
N PHE A 9 -2.62 -1.37 -19.13
CA PHE A 9 -2.66 -0.20 -18.27
C PHE A 9 -3.26 0.99 -19.00
N GLN A 10 -4.14 1.70 -18.30
CA GLN A 10 -4.76 2.93 -18.77
C GLN A 10 -3.83 4.10 -18.43
N GLY A 11 -2.76 4.23 -19.23
CA GLY A 11 -1.61 5.11 -18.93
C GLY A 11 -1.50 6.39 -19.74
N ALA A 12 -2.51 6.80 -20.50
CA ALA A 12 -2.45 8.08 -21.20
C ALA A 12 -2.50 9.26 -20.20
N LEU A 13 -1.60 10.25 -20.35
CA LEU A 13 -1.46 11.40 -19.45
C LEU A 13 -2.81 12.10 -19.19
N ASN A 14 -3.51 12.45 -20.28
CA ASN A 14 -4.76 13.21 -20.26
C ASN A 14 -6.02 12.34 -20.07
N LEU A 15 -5.88 11.02 -19.89
CA LEU A 15 -7.03 10.14 -19.68
C LEU A 15 -7.71 10.48 -18.36
N LYS A 16 -9.04 10.63 -18.35
CA LYS A 16 -9.80 10.81 -17.09
C LYS A 16 -9.89 9.48 -16.34
N SER A 17 -9.70 9.51 -15.02
CA SER A 17 -9.78 8.34 -14.14
C SER A 17 -10.42 8.75 -12.82
N ILE A 18 -11.20 7.85 -12.21
CA ILE A 18 -11.80 8.10 -10.89
C ILE A 18 -10.73 8.21 -9.79
N TYR A 19 -9.52 7.71 -10.04
CA TYR A 19 -8.40 7.63 -9.09
C TYR A 19 -7.41 8.79 -9.16
N LYS A 20 -7.62 9.79 -10.04
CA LYS A 20 -6.70 10.92 -10.17
C LYS A 20 -7.42 12.24 -10.50
N GLY A 21 -6.72 13.35 -10.32
CA GLY A 21 -7.24 14.70 -10.49
C GLY A 21 -7.49 15.40 -9.16
N THR A 22 -8.12 16.58 -9.23
CA THR A 22 -8.38 17.43 -8.07
C THR A 22 -9.19 16.70 -6.99
N PRO A 23 -8.95 16.98 -5.71
CA PRO A 23 -9.72 16.38 -4.61
C PRO A 23 -11.22 16.59 -4.79
N ARG A 24 -11.97 15.52 -4.50
CA ARG A 24 -13.42 15.45 -4.59
C ARG A 24 -13.87 14.18 -3.90
N LYS A 25 -15.12 14.16 -3.42
CA LYS A 25 -15.65 13.04 -2.63
C LYS A 25 -15.50 11.69 -3.35
N GLU A 26 -15.82 11.61 -4.64
CA GLU A 26 -15.80 10.32 -5.33
C GLU A 26 -14.38 9.86 -5.70
N LEU A 27 -13.37 10.75 -5.58
CA LEU A 27 -11.96 10.36 -5.65
C LEU A 27 -11.58 9.69 -4.33
N ASP A 28 -11.86 10.35 -3.20
CA ASP A 28 -11.54 9.83 -1.86
C ASP A 28 -12.28 8.51 -1.59
N ASP A 29 -13.57 8.43 -1.90
CA ASP A 29 -14.37 7.19 -1.80
C ASP A 29 -13.75 6.05 -2.63
N ALA A 30 -13.21 6.35 -3.82
CA ALA A 30 -12.59 5.35 -4.68
C ALA A 30 -11.28 4.82 -4.08
N TRP A 31 -10.47 5.68 -3.46
CA TRP A 31 -9.24 5.29 -2.77
C TRP A 31 -9.52 4.51 -1.48
N ASP A 32 -10.52 4.93 -0.71
CA ASP A 32 -10.95 4.23 0.50
C ASP A 32 -11.46 2.83 0.18
N ALA A 33 -12.16 2.66 -0.95
CA ALA A 33 -12.62 1.36 -1.42
C ALA A 33 -11.48 0.39 -1.81
N LEU A 34 -10.30 0.91 -2.20
CA LEU A 34 -9.15 0.07 -2.56
C LEU A 34 -8.39 -0.47 -1.34
N SER A 35 -8.35 0.30 -0.26
CA SER A 35 -7.63 -0.07 0.96
C SER A 35 -8.44 0.32 2.19
N PRO A 36 -9.61 -0.30 2.40
CA PRO A 36 -10.48 0.03 3.52
C PRO A 36 -9.81 -0.38 4.83
N GLY A 37 -9.80 0.49 5.83
CA GLY A 37 -9.17 0.22 7.12
C GLY A 37 -8.97 1.49 7.94
N SER A 38 -8.79 1.35 9.24
CA SER A 38 -8.59 2.49 10.16
C SER A 38 -7.20 2.44 10.80
N ILE A 39 -6.90 1.39 11.58
CA ILE A 39 -5.64 1.25 12.33
C ILE A 39 -4.51 0.68 11.46
N LEU A 40 -4.82 -0.39 10.71
CA LEU A 40 -4.00 -0.83 9.58
C LEU A 40 -4.80 -0.66 8.30
N PRO A 41 -4.16 -0.27 7.19
CA PRO A 41 -4.84 -0.25 5.91
C PRO A 41 -5.14 -1.69 5.44
N GLY A 42 -6.39 -1.91 5.03
CA GLY A 42 -6.86 -3.19 4.53
C GLY A 42 -7.65 -4.03 5.53
N PRO A 43 -8.26 -5.13 5.06
CA PRO A 43 -8.96 -6.08 5.92
C PRO A 43 -8.01 -6.72 6.93
N THR A 44 -8.48 -6.82 8.17
CA THR A 44 -7.84 -7.63 9.20
C THR A 44 -7.98 -9.12 8.87
N LEU A 45 -6.85 -9.82 8.88
CA LEU A 45 -6.75 -11.26 8.76
C LEU A 45 -6.36 -11.86 10.11
N SER A 46 -6.91 -13.04 10.40
CA SER A 46 -6.40 -13.93 11.44
C SER A 46 -5.60 -15.04 10.76
N ILE A 47 -4.32 -15.17 11.11
CA ILE A 47 -3.43 -16.22 10.63
C ILE A 47 -3.06 -17.18 11.77
N SER A 48 -2.80 -18.43 11.41
CA SER A 48 -2.30 -19.45 12.32
C SER A 48 -0.86 -19.18 12.75
N GLU A 49 -0.43 -19.83 13.83
CA GLU A 49 0.98 -19.80 14.26
C GLU A 49 1.92 -20.42 13.21
N GLU A 50 1.45 -21.43 12.48
CA GLU A 50 2.22 -22.02 11.38
C GLU A 50 2.47 -21.01 10.25
N GLU A 51 1.43 -20.29 9.81
CA GLU A 51 1.55 -19.23 8.81
C GLU A 51 2.47 -18.08 9.29
N LEU A 52 2.39 -17.73 10.58
CA LEU A 52 3.27 -16.74 11.20
C LEU A 52 4.75 -17.15 11.11
N HIS A 53 5.05 -18.43 11.36
CA HIS A 53 6.40 -18.96 11.24
C HIS A 53 6.88 -19.01 9.78
N LEU A 54 6.00 -19.32 8.82
CA LEU A 54 6.34 -19.33 7.39
C LEU A 54 6.80 -17.95 6.89
N ILE A 55 6.22 -16.87 7.41
CA ILE A 55 6.66 -15.50 7.10
C ILE A 55 7.88 -15.04 7.92
N GLY A 56 8.44 -15.92 8.75
CA GLY A 56 9.65 -15.67 9.54
C GLY A 56 9.43 -14.83 10.80
N LYS A 57 8.18 -14.72 11.26
CA LYS A 57 7.82 -14.11 12.54
C LYS A 57 7.73 -15.18 13.63
N ASN A 58 7.54 -14.80 14.90
CA ASN A 58 7.40 -15.73 16.02
C ASN A 58 6.22 -15.35 16.95
N SER A 59 5.76 -16.36 17.69
CA SER A 59 4.57 -16.31 18.54
C SER A 59 4.82 -15.87 19.99
N THR A 60 6.05 -15.51 20.35
CA THR A 60 6.39 -15.20 21.74
C THR A 60 5.63 -13.98 22.25
N ALA A 61 5.31 -13.97 23.55
CA ALA A 61 4.37 -13.04 24.18
C ALA A 61 4.66 -11.55 23.98
N ASN A 62 5.90 -11.19 23.59
CA ASN A 62 6.33 -9.80 23.37
C ASN A 62 6.64 -9.49 21.90
N ALA A 63 6.38 -10.42 20.98
CA ALA A 63 6.66 -10.22 19.56
C ALA A 63 5.39 -9.85 18.80
N THR A 64 4.55 -10.82 18.44
CA THR A 64 3.41 -10.59 17.53
C THR A 64 2.08 -10.51 18.28
N VAL A 65 1.21 -9.56 17.88
CA VAL A 65 -0.14 -9.41 18.43
C VAL A 65 -0.99 -10.64 18.12
N ARG A 66 -1.50 -11.24 19.20
CA ARG A 66 -2.50 -12.31 19.15
C ARG A 66 -3.91 -11.74 19.26
N ILE A 67 -4.81 -12.21 18.43
CA ILE A 67 -6.24 -11.89 18.52
C ILE A 67 -6.82 -12.65 19.73
N PRO A 68 -7.66 -12.01 20.57
CA PRO A 68 -8.32 -12.71 21.68
C PRO A 68 -9.18 -13.89 21.20
N ASP A 69 -9.25 -14.96 21.99
CA ASP A 69 -9.98 -16.19 21.61
C ASP A 69 -11.47 -15.94 21.38
N GLU A 70 -12.07 -14.97 22.07
CA GLU A 70 -13.46 -14.54 21.87
C GLU A 70 -13.74 -13.96 20.47
N PHE A 71 -12.70 -13.52 19.75
CA PHE A 71 -12.78 -13.04 18.37
C PHE A 71 -12.24 -14.05 17.34
N GLY A 72 -12.02 -15.30 17.74
CA GLY A 72 -11.57 -16.38 16.86
C GLY A 72 -10.09 -16.75 16.97
N GLY A 73 -9.31 -16.04 17.80
CA GLY A 73 -7.90 -16.35 18.03
C GLY A 73 -7.01 -16.12 16.81
N GLY A 74 -5.80 -16.66 16.85
CA GLY A 74 -4.76 -16.48 15.81
C GLY A 74 -3.98 -15.18 15.97
N TYR A 75 -3.23 -14.82 14.93
CA TYR A 75 -2.38 -13.64 14.91
C TYR A 75 -2.91 -12.62 13.92
N PHE A 76 -2.80 -11.35 14.31
CA PHE A 76 -3.28 -10.24 13.51
C PHE A 76 -2.34 -9.99 12.32
N ALA A 77 -2.93 -9.90 11.11
CA ALA A 77 -2.20 -9.56 9.89
C ALA A 77 -3.06 -8.76 8.89
N THR A 78 -2.41 -8.10 7.94
CA THR A 78 -3.02 -7.54 6.71
C THR A 78 -2.09 -7.80 5.52
N LEU A 79 -2.55 -7.59 4.29
CA LEU A 79 -1.73 -7.73 3.08
C LEU A 79 -0.95 -6.44 2.78
N GLU A 80 0.31 -6.60 2.34
CA GLU A 80 1.22 -5.52 1.93
C GLU A 80 0.61 -4.58 0.88
N VAL A 81 -0.15 -5.12 -0.09
CA VAL A 81 -0.80 -4.33 -1.14
C VAL A 81 -1.67 -3.19 -0.57
N PHE A 82 -2.37 -3.43 0.54
CA PHE A 82 -3.22 -2.41 1.16
C PHE A 82 -2.38 -1.34 1.84
N HIS A 83 -1.32 -1.73 2.56
CA HIS A 83 -0.38 -0.76 3.13
C HIS A 83 0.28 0.11 2.05
N ASN A 84 0.70 -0.49 0.92
CA ASN A 84 1.29 0.23 -0.20
C ASN A 84 0.30 1.23 -0.82
N LEU A 85 -0.96 0.83 -1.00
CA LEU A 85 -2.02 1.71 -1.53
C LEU A 85 -2.34 2.87 -0.58
N HIS A 86 -2.35 2.62 0.73
CA HIS A 86 -2.52 3.67 1.74
C HIS A 86 -1.38 4.68 1.72
N CYS A 87 -0.12 4.22 1.69
CA CYS A 87 1.03 5.11 1.58
C CYS A 87 0.97 5.96 0.30
N LEU A 88 0.57 5.37 -0.83
CA LEU A 88 0.38 6.11 -2.07
C LEU A 88 -0.75 7.14 -1.97
N ASN A 89 -1.85 6.82 -1.28
CA ASN A 89 -2.94 7.76 -1.04
C ASN A 89 -2.51 8.93 -0.14
N LEU A 90 -1.70 8.67 0.90
CA LEU A 90 -1.10 9.73 1.72
C LEU A 90 -0.24 10.68 0.87
N VAL A 91 0.59 10.14 -0.03
CA VAL A 91 1.36 10.95 -0.98
C VAL A 91 0.45 11.76 -1.88
N ARG A 92 -0.62 11.15 -2.43
CA ARG A 92 -1.62 11.86 -3.24
C ARG A 92 -2.17 13.07 -2.49
N MET A 93 -2.66 12.87 -1.27
CA MET A 93 -3.23 13.93 -0.46
C MET A 93 -2.21 15.03 -0.12
N ALA A 94 -0.98 14.64 0.24
CA ALA A 94 0.11 15.59 0.49
C ALA A 94 0.44 16.46 -0.74
N THR A 95 0.26 15.93 -1.96
CA THR A 95 0.45 16.76 -3.17
C THR A 95 -0.67 17.80 -3.38
N TYR A 96 -1.73 17.76 -2.58
CA TYR A 96 -2.83 18.72 -2.55
C TYR A 96 -2.91 19.41 -1.19
N MET A 97 -1.79 19.51 -0.46
CA MET A 97 -1.79 20.00 0.93
C MET A 97 -2.50 21.34 1.08
N GLU A 98 -2.44 22.26 0.12
CA GLU A 98 -3.26 23.49 0.12
C GLU A 98 -4.76 23.24 0.00
N HIS A 99 -5.23 22.30 -0.82
CA HIS A 99 -6.66 21.95 -0.77
C HIS A 99 -7.06 21.31 0.58
N TYR A 100 -6.09 20.76 1.32
CA TYR A 100 -6.28 20.17 2.64
C TYR A 100 -5.91 21.12 3.82
N GLU A 101 -5.26 22.26 3.59
CA GLU A 101 -4.81 23.21 4.62
C GLU A 101 -5.13 24.69 4.33
N ASN A 102 -5.28 25.11 3.07
CA ASN A 102 -5.88 26.35 2.54
C ASN A 102 -5.38 26.55 1.09
N GLU A 103 -6.31 26.66 0.14
CA GLU A 103 -6.07 26.76 -1.31
C GLU A 103 -4.96 27.80 -1.63
N HIS A 104 -4.03 27.56 -2.61
CA HIS A 104 -3.45 28.58 -3.55
C HIS A 104 -1.98 28.39 -4.07
N ALA A 105 -1.46 27.20 -4.37
CA ALA A 105 -0.11 27.06 -4.96
C ALA A 105 0.12 25.76 -5.76
N PHE A 106 -0.58 25.59 -6.87
CA PHE A 106 -0.03 24.81 -7.98
C PHE A 106 -0.18 25.56 -9.31
N GLY A 107 0.80 26.42 -9.57
CA GLY A 107 0.89 27.32 -10.72
C GLY A 107 1.35 26.68 -12.04
N ASP A 108 1.37 25.36 -12.18
CA ASP A 108 1.52 24.70 -13.49
C ASP A 108 0.57 23.50 -13.62
N HIS A 109 -0.48 23.68 -14.42
CA HIS A 109 -1.48 22.65 -14.72
C HIS A 109 -0.85 21.39 -15.33
N TRP A 110 0.27 21.53 -16.06
CA TRP A 110 1.01 20.37 -16.58
C TRP A 110 1.56 19.53 -15.43
N LEU A 111 2.29 20.15 -14.51
CA LEU A 111 2.94 19.44 -13.39
C LEU A 111 1.92 18.72 -12.53
N ARG A 112 0.79 19.37 -12.26
CA ARG A 112 -0.32 18.76 -11.54
C ARG A 112 -0.85 17.51 -12.24
N SER A 113 -1.16 17.63 -13.53
CA SER A 113 -1.67 16.51 -14.33
C SER A 113 -0.69 15.34 -14.39
N HIS A 114 0.61 15.62 -14.42
CA HIS A 114 1.62 14.57 -14.47
C HIS A 114 1.81 13.86 -13.13
N VAL A 115 1.82 14.60 -12.01
CA VAL A 115 1.86 13.99 -10.68
C VAL A 115 0.64 13.07 -10.48
N ASP A 116 -0.55 13.53 -10.89
CA ASP A 116 -1.77 12.72 -10.85
C ASP A 116 -1.67 11.45 -11.72
N HIS A 117 -1.10 11.58 -12.91
CA HIS A 117 -0.83 10.45 -13.79
C HIS A 117 0.16 9.46 -13.14
N CYS A 118 1.26 9.94 -12.56
CA CYS A 118 2.25 9.09 -11.89
C CYS A 118 1.63 8.31 -10.73
N ILE A 119 0.82 8.96 -9.90
CA ILE A 119 0.11 8.31 -8.81
C ILE A 119 -0.80 7.20 -9.33
N ASP A 120 -1.59 7.45 -10.38
CA ASP A 120 -2.49 6.42 -10.94
C ASP A 120 -1.72 5.26 -11.60
N MET A 121 -0.57 5.55 -12.23
CA MET A 121 0.30 4.49 -12.78
C MET A 121 0.91 3.62 -11.69
N ILE A 122 1.34 4.21 -10.58
CA ILE A 122 1.86 3.45 -9.42
C ILE A 122 0.71 2.63 -8.81
N ARG A 123 -0.49 3.20 -8.64
CA ARG A 123 -1.67 2.48 -8.16
C ARG A 123 -1.99 1.26 -9.03
N GLN A 124 -2.03 1.42 -10.36
CA GLN A 124 -2.24 0.31 -11.31
C GLN A 124 -1.13 -0.74 -11.19
N ARG A 125 0.12 -0.32 -10.95
CA ARG A 125 1.22 -1.26 -10.74
C ARG A 125 1.06 -2.04 -9.44
N LEU A 126 0.76 -1.36 -8.34
CA LEU A 126 0.57 -1.98 -7.02
C LEU A 126 -0.57 -2.99 -7.04
N THR A 127 -1.70 -2.70 -7.69
CA THR A 127 -2.80 -3.67 -7.80
C THR A 127 -2.50 -4.80 -8.79
N CYS A 128 -1.79 -4.53 -9.89
CA CYS A 128 -1.43 -5.54 -10.89
C CYS A 128 -0.44 -6.60 -10.33
N THR A 129 0.46 -6.20 -9.44
CA THR A 129 1.41 -7.13 -8.81
C THR A 129 1.11 -7.38 -7.35
N ALA A 130 -0.09 -7.04 -6.89
CA ALA A 130 -0.56 -7.05 -5.50
C ALA A 130 0.33 -7.90 -4.58
N ASP A 131 1.13 -7.23 -3.76
CA ASP A 131 1.99 -7.93 -2.81
C ASP A 131 1.11 -8.59 -1.75
N ILE A 132 1.11 -9.93 -1.76
CA ILE A 132 0.36 -10.78 -0.85
C ILE A 132 1.15 -11.15 0.41
N GLY A 133 2.33 -10.53 0.62
CA GLY A 133 3.04 -10.57 1.88
C GLY A 133 2.18 -10.05 3.03
N LEU A 134 2.54 -10.43 4.26
CA LEU A 134 1.77 -10.13 5.46
C LEU A 134 2.49 -9.11 6.33
N VAL A 135 1.79 -8.02 6.64
CA VAL A 135 2.16 -7.08 7.70
C VAL A 135 1.46 -7.50 8.97
N THR A 136 2.21 -7.69 10.05
CA THR A 136 1.68 -8.01 11.38
C THR A 136 1.78 -6.78 12.28
N ALA A 137 1.28 -6.89 13.51
CA ALA A 137 1.51 -5.90 14.55
C ALA A 137 2.31 -6.52 15.70
N VAL A 138 3.08 -5.69 16.40
CA VAL A 138 3.94 -6.09 17.52
C VAL A 138 3.69 -5.22 18.74
N TRP A 139 3.92 -5.76 19.93
CA TRP A 139 3.90 -4.98 21.17
C TRP A 139 5.26 -4.32 21.37
N VAL A 140 5.27 -3.00 21.53
CA VAL A 140 6.49 -2.22 21.73
C VAL A 140 6.44 -1.56 23.10
N ASP A 141 7.48 -1.75 23.90
CA ASP A 141 7.60 -1.13 25.22
C ASP A 141 7.42 0.39 25.13
N GLY A 142 6.54 0.94 25.97
CA GLY A 142 6.23 2.38 26.00
C GLY A 142 5.10 2.83 25.08
N TYR A 143 4.53 1.93 24.27
CA TYR A 143 3.33 2.20 23.47
C TYR A 143 2.10 1.56 24.12
N SER A 144 0.98 2.31 24.16
CA SER A 144 -0.31 1.80 24.67
C SER A 144 -1.05 0.94 23.66
N GLU A 145 -0.72 1.08 22.37
CA GLU A 145 -1.33 0.37 21.25
C GLU A 145 -0.27 -0.43 20.50
N PRO A 146 -0.64 -1.54 19.84
CA PRO A 146 0.29 -2.28 19.00
C PRO A 146 0.85 -1.46 17.86
N TYR A 147 2.13 -1.68 17.54
CA TYR A 147 2.80 -1.02 16.45
C TYR A 147 2.84 -1.91 15.20
N PRO A 148 2.54 -1.39 14.00
CA PRO A 148 2.71 -2.13 12.76
C PRO A 148 4.17 -2.55 12.54
N ASP A 149 4.40 -3.80 12.13
CA ASP A 149 5.73 -4.30 11.77
C ASP A 149 5.88 -4.37 10.25
N PHE A 150 6.45 -3.30 9.69
CA PHE A 150 6.75 -3.17 8.26
C PHE A 150 8.07 -3.85 7.85
N SER A 151 8.78 -4.49 8.78
CA SER A 151 10.03 -5.23 8.48
C SER A 151 9.68 -6.67 8.08
N THR A 152 9.07 -6.81 6.92
CA THR A 152 8.55 -8.07 6.38
C THR A 152 9.51 -8.67 5.33
N ARG A 153 9.36 -9.95 5.04
CA ARG A 153 10.19 -10.66 4.04
C ARG A 153 9.52 -10.59 2.67
N HIS A 154 10.29 -10.20 1.65
CA HIS A 154 9.82 -10.16 0.27
C HIS A 154 10.73 -10.96 -0.67
N GLN A 155 10.13 -11.51 -1.72
CA GLN A 155 10.88 -12.09 -2.85
C GLN A 155 11.03 -11.06 -3.96
N CYS A 156 12.16 -10.36 -3.97
CA CYS A 156 12.44 -9.30 -4.94
C CYS A 156 13.16 -9.83 -6.19
N ARG A 157 12.89 -9.19 -7.33
CA ARG A 157 13.79 -9.30 -8.49
C ARG A 157 15.10 -8.62 -8.14
N ASN A 158 16.22 -9.14 -8.62
CA ASN A 158 17.53 -8.49 -8.44
C ASN A 158 17.56 -7.19 -9.25
N PHE A 159 17.36 -6.06 -8.56
CA PHE A 159 17.26 -4.74 -9.19
C PHE A 159 18.57 -4.33 -9.87
N ASP A 160 19.73 -4.61 -9.27
CA ASP A 160 21.02 -4.27 -9.85
C ASP A 160 21.24 -4.95 -11.20
N LYS A 161 20.91 -6.24 -11.30
CA LYS A 161 20.98 -6.96 -12.59
C LYS A 161 20.10 -6.32 -13.65
N ILE A 162 18.87 -5.92 -13.29
CA ILE A 162 17.94 -5.24 -14.19
C ILE A 162 18.50 -3.86 -14.59
N ARG A 163 18.98 -3.09 -13.60
CA ARG A 163 19.52 -1.75 -13.79
C ARG A 163 20.75 -1.75 -14.68
N TYR A 164 21.72 -2.63 -14.43
CA TYR A 164 22.92 -2.73 -15.26
C TYR A 164 22.63 -3.20 -16.67
N TRP A 165 21.71 -4.16 -16.84
CA TRP A 165 21.24 -4.58 -18.15
C TRP A 165 20.62 -3.42 -18.95
N ALA A 166 19.86 -2.53 -18.29
CA ALA A 166 19.25 -1.36 -18.91
C ALA A 166 20.28 -0.28 -19.26
N LEU A 167 21.22 0.00 -18.36
CA LEU A 167 22.30 0.97 -18.59
C LEU A 167 23.21 0.57 -19.75
N ASP A 168 23.53 -0.72 -19.89
CA ASP A 168 24.29 -1.29 -21.03
C ASP A 168 23.60 -1.06 -22.39
N ARG A 169 22.30 -0.75 -22.39
CA ARG A 169 21.46 -0.56 -23.58
C ARG A 169 20.92 0.86 -23.72
N ALA A 170 21.32 1.78 -22.85
CA ALA A 170 20.93 3.17 -22.95
C ALA A 170 21.57 3.79 -24.21
N LEU A 171 20.79 4.58 -24.96
CA LEU A 171 21.25 5.33 -26.13
C LEU A 171 22.11 6.54 -25.74
#